data_AF-A0A141RAI2-F1
#
_entry.id   AF-A0A141RAI2-F1
#
_cell.length_a   1.000
_cell.length_b   1.000
_cell.length_c   1.000
_cell.angle_alpha   90.00
_cell.angle_beta   90.00
_cell.angle_gamma   90.00
#
_symmetry.space_group_name_H-M   'P 1'
#
loop_
_entity.id
_entity.type
_entity.pdbx_description
1 polymer ?
#
loop_
_entity_poly.entity_id
_entity_poly.type
_entity_poly.pdbx_seq_one_letter_code
_entity_poly.pdbx_strand_id
1 'polypeptide(L)' 'MFKILLIDRCHFTRAGFEAWVNHSDLFSGHFVVTGVNNLFLAREHILQWKPALVIADLSGFR' A
#
# COMPACT_ATOMS: atom_id res chain seq x y z
N MET A 1 9.60 4.98 -10.70
CA MET A 1 9.31 4.66 -9.29
C MET A 1 8.00 3.90 -9.24
N PHE A 2 8.02 2.64 -8.78
CA PHE A 2 6.85 1.76 -8.78
C PHE A 2 6.01 2.03 -7.53
N LYS A 3 4.79 2.56 -7.72
CA LYS A 3 3.91 3.00 -6.63
C LYS A 3 2.96 1.87 -6.21
N ILE A 4 3.00 1.49 -4.94
CA ILE A 4 2.12 0.46 -4.35
C ILE A 4 1.23 1.12 -3.30
N LEU A 5 -0.08 0.96 -3.44
CA LEU A 5 -1.06 1.37 -2.44
C LEU A 5 -1.57 0.15 -1.67
N LEU A 6 -1.41 0.17 -0.35
CA LEU A 6 -2.03 -0.80 0.56
C LEU A 6 -3.35 -0.24 1.11
N ILE A 7 -4.39 -1.06 1.13
CA ILE A 7 -5.68 -0.75 1.73
C ILE A 7 -5.95 -1.81 2.80
N ASP A 8 -5.68 -1.47 4.05
CA ASP A 8 -5.83 -2.41 5.18
C ASP A 8 -6.06 -1.61 6.48
N ARG A 9 -7.00 -2.06 7.32
CA ARG A 9 -7.21 -1.48 8.67
C ARG A 9 -6.07 -1.81 9.62
N CYS A 10 -5.40 -2.94 9.42
CA CYS A 10 -4.27 -3.38 10.23
C CYS A 10 -3.05 -2.48 10.01
N HIS A 11 -2.61 -1.80 11.06
CA HIS A 11 -1.40 -0.98 11.03
C HIS A 11 -0.15 -1.84 10.77
N PHE A 12 -0.07 -3.02 11.39
CA PHE A 12 1.08 -3.91 11.29
C PHE A 12 1.28 -4.44 9.87
N THR A 13 0.21 -4.77 9.14
CA THR A 13 0.33 -5.15 7.72
C THR A 13 0.93 -4.01 6.91
N ARG A 14 0.41 -2.79 7.08
CA ARG A 14 0.85 -1.63 6.30
C ARG A 14 2.31 -1.27 6.57
N ALA A 15 2.68 -1.11 7.84
CA ALA A 15 4.04 -0.78 8.23
C ALA A 15 5.03 -1.92 7.92
N GLY A 16 4.63 -3.17 8.17
CA GLY A 16 5.46 -4.35 7.92
C GLY A 16 5.74 -4.56 6.43
N PHE A 17 4.73 -4.39 5.57
CA PHE A 17 4.93 -4.49 4.12
C PHE A 17 5.82 -3.38 3.58
N GLU A 18 5.61 -2.14 4.02
CA GLU A 18 6.47 -1.01 3.65
C GLU A 18 7.93 -1.27 4.06
N ALA A 19 8.15 -1.70 5.31
CA ALA A 19 9.49 -2.04 5.79
C ALA A 19 10.11 -3.20 4.99
N TRP A 20 9.34 -4.26 4.71
CA TRP A 20 9.80 -5.40 3.95
C TRP A 20 10.20 -5.04 2.52
N VAL A 21 9.38 -4.27 1.80
CA VAL A 21 9.70 -3.84 0.43
C VAL A 21 10.93 -2.94 0.42
N ASN A 22 11.06 -2.03 1.39
CA ASN A 22 12.17 -1.08 1.43
C ASN A 22 13.51 -1.68 1.90
N HIS A 23 13.51 -2.81 2.64
CA HIS A 23 14.71 -3.38 3.27
C HIS A 23 15.05 -4.82 2.86
N SER A 24 14.25 -5.47 2.01
CA SER A 24 14.44 -6.91 1.75
C SER A 24 15.67 -7.26 0.89
N ASP A 25 16.33 -6.30 0.25
CA ASP A 25 17.37 -6.51 -0.80
C ASP A 25 16.93 -7.45 -1.96
N LEU A 26 15.68 -7.94 -1.92
CA LEU A 26 15.10 -8.88 -2.89
C LEU A 26 14.70 -8.18 -4.19
N PHE A 27 14.50 -6.87 -4.15
CA PHE A 27 14.01 -6.11 -5.29
C PHE A 27 15.04 -5.09 -5.74
N SER A 28 15.43 -5.16 -7.02
CA SER A 28 16.36 -4.21 -7.64
C SER A 28 15.72 -2.88 -8.05
N GLY A 29 14.40 -2.73 -7.86
CA GLY A 29 13.63 -1.56 -8.27
C GLY A 29 13.40 -0.53 -7.17
N HIS A 30 13.14 0.71 -7.54
CA HIS A 30 12.70 1.75 -6.61
C HIS A 30 11.18 1.70 -6.44
N PHE A 31 10.75 1.25 -5.26
CA PHE A 31 9.35 1.21 -4.85
C PHE A 31 9.02 2.40 -3.95
N VAL A 32 7.78 2.86 -4.03
CA VAL A 32 7.19 3.68 -2.98
C VAL A 32 5.89 3.04 -2.57
N VAL A 33 5.84 2.68 -1.30
CA VAL A 33 4.68 2.07 -0.67
C VAL A 33 4.00 3.13 0.16
N THR A 34 2.68 3.17 0.13
CA THR A 34 1.87 3.92 1.09
C THR A 34 0.63 3.13 1.42
N GLY A 35 0.02 3.40 2.58
CA GLY A 35 -1.10 2.61 3.07
C GLY A 35 -2.20 3.44 3.71
N VAL A 36 -3.44 3.15 3.32
CA VAL A 36 -4.65 3.76 3.89
C VAL A 36 -5.50 2.71 4.60
N ASN A 37 -6.26 3.14 5.60
CA ASN A 37 -7.13 2.29 6.42
C ASN A 37 -8.62 2.65 6.26
N ASN A 38 -8.96 3.37 5.19
CA ASN A 38 -10.30 3.86 4.92
C ASN A 38 -10.57 3.83 3.40
N LEU A 39 -11.73 3.29 3.01
CA LEU A 39 -12.07 3.11 1.59
C LEU A 39 -12.36 4.43 0.85
N PHE A 40 -12.89 5.46 1.53
CA PHE A 40 -13.07 6.78 0.94
C PHE A 40 -11.71 7.42 0.64
N LEU A 41 -10.78 7.37 1.60
CA LEU A 41 -9.41 7.84 1.38
C LEU A 41 -8.71 7.02 0.29
N ALA A 42 -8.94 5.71 0.22
CA ALA A 42 -8.38 4.87 -0.81
C ALA A 42 -8.81 5.30 -2.22
N ARG A 43 -10.10 5.59 -2.42
CA ARG A 43 -10.61 6.09 -3.69
C ARG A 43 -9.90 7.37 -4.13
N GLU A 44 -9.84 8.36 -3.24
CA GLU A 44 -9.18 9.64 -3.55
C GLU A 44 -7.68 9.44 -3.80
N HIS A 45 -7.02 8.60 -3.02
CA HIS A 45 -5.61 8.29 -3.18
C HIS A 45 -5.33 7.62 -4.53
N ILE A 46 -6.17 6.68 -4.98
CA ILE A 46 -6.05 6.06 -6.30
C ILE A 46 -6.16 7.11 -7.42
N LEU A 47 -7.15 8.01 -7.34
CA LEU A 47 -7.39 9.04 -8.36
C LEU A 47 -6.24 10.04 -8.47
N GLN A 48 -5.70 10.50 -7.33
CA GLN A 48 -4.66 11.52 -7.29
C GLN A 48 -3.26 10.94 -7.50
N TRP A 49 -2.94 9.84 -6.81
CA TRP A 49 -1.58 9.31 -6.78
C TRP A 49 -1.27 8.33 -7.92
N LYS A 50 -2.31 7.72 -8.51
CA LYS A 50 -2.25 6.76 -9.63
C LYS A 50 -1.21 5.65 -9.36
N PRO A 51 -1.45 4.79 -8.36
CA PRO A 51 -0.55 3.68 -8.05
C PRO A 51 -0.48 2.70 -9.23
N ALA A 52 0.67 2.04 -9.38
CA ALA A 52 0.84 0.96 -10.36
C ALA A 52 0.25 -0.37 -9.86
N LEU A 53 0.16 -0.54 -8.54
CA LEU A 53 -0.40 -1.72 -7.89
C LEU A 53 -1.22 -1.30 -6.66
N VAL A 54 -2.38 -1.93 -6.49
CA VAL A 54 -3.21 -1.81 -5.29
C VAL A 54 -3.35 -3.18 -4.65
N ILE A 55 -3.05 -3.28 -3.35
CA ILE A 55 -3.24 -4.49 -2.53
C ILE A 55 -4.25 -4.13 -1.46
N ALA A 56 -5.35 -4.90 -1.35
CA ALA A 56 -6.45 -4.57 -0.45
C ALA A 56 -6.93 -5.77 0.36
N ASP A 57 -7.04 -5.61 1.67
CA ASP A 57 -7.87 -6.48 2.51
C ASP A 57 -9.32 -6.02 2.40
N LEU A 58 -10.21 -6.91 1.95
CA LEU A 58 -11.65 -6.65 1.85
C LEU A 58 -12.43 -7.19 3.06
N SER A 59 -11.83 -8.10 3.83
CA SER A 59 -12.45 -8.68 5.01
C SER A 59 -12.46 -7.69 6.17
N GLY A 60 -11.35 -6.97 6.33
CA GLY A 60 -11.19 -5.93 7.32
C GLY A 60 -12.04 -4.69 7.08
N PHE A 61 -12.92 -4.60 6.09
CA PHE A 61 -13.84 -3.45 5.90
C PHE A 61 -15.32 -3.84 5.89
N ARG A 62 -15.62 -5.10 6.23
CA ARG A 62 -17.00 -5.53 6.53
C ARG A 62 -17.50 -4.90 7.83
#